data_AF-A0A941PYC4-F1
#
_entry.id   AF-A0A941PYC4-F1
#
_cell.length_a   1.000
_cell.length_b   1.000
_cell.length_c   1.000
_cell.angle_alpha   90.00
_cell.angle_beta   90.00
_cell.angle_gamma   90.00
#
_symmetry.space_group_name_H-M   'P 1'
#
loop_
_entity.id
_entity.type
_entity.pdbx_description
1 polymer ?
#
loop_
_entity_poly.entity_id
_entity_poly.type
_entity_poly.pdbx_seq_one_letter_code
_entity_poly.pdbx_strand_id
1 'polypeptide(L)'
;AVQQRLARIEPVPPYHYFQLGLEAMQRRDYAQAKAMFEKEIDRAAYHHEFHFGLALANYGLGDVREAQRQLGLAMKASTRDAERQLYAGKLERLKALRLQ
;
A
#
# COMPACT_ATOMS: atom_id res chain seq x y z
N ALA A 1 35.03 -33.05 -3.17
CA ALA A 1 34.60 -31.76 -3.75
C ALA A 1 33.16 -31.49 -3.29
N VAL A 2 32.96 -30.48 -2.44
CA VAL A 2 31.65 -30.17 -1.87
C VAL A 2 30.82 -29.45 -2.92
N GLN A 3 29.68 -30.05 -3.27
CA GLN A 3 28.67 -29.46 -4.15
C GLN A 3 28.07 -28.22 -3.47
N GLN A 4 28.62 -27.04 -3.75
CA GLN A 4 27.99 -25.78 -3.38
C GLN A 4 26.75 -25.58 -4.25
N ARG A 5 25.62 -26.06 -3.76
CA ARG A 5 24.30 -25.68 -4.23
C ARG A 5 24.08 -24.24 -3.77
N LEU A 6 24.50 -23.27 -4.59
CA LEU A 6 24.06 -21.89 -4.48
C LEU A 6 22.54 -21.93 -4.66
N ALA A 7 21.80 -21.94 -3.55
CA ALA A 7 20.40 -21.61 -3.58
C ALA A 7 20.33 -20.16 -4.08
N ARG A 8 20.05 -19.99 -5.38
CA ARG A 8 19.77 -18.68 -5.96
C ARG A 8 18.51 -18.18 -5.26
N ILE A 9 18.69 -17.35 -4.24
CA ILE A 9 17.64 -16.45 -3.80
C ILE A 9 17.44 -15.52 -4.98
N GLU A 10 16.49 -15.82 -5.86
CA GLU A 10 16.11 -14.85 -6.87
C GLU A 10 15.58 -13.62 -6.13
N PRO A 11 16.21 -12.45 -6.28
CA PRO A 11 15.71 -11.25 -5.63
C PRO A 11 14.35 -10.96 -6.23
N VAL A 12 13.30 -11.00 -5.40
CA VAL A 12 11.97 -10.55 -5.81
C VAL A 12 12.13 -9.14 -6.38
N PRO A 13 11.62 -8.85 -7.59
CA PRO A 13 11.79 -7.52 -8.19
C PRO A 13 11.23 -6.40 -7.28
N PRO A 14 11.77 -5.17 -7.37
CA PRO A 14 11.12 -3.99 -6.78
C PRO A 14 9.68 -3.88 -7.30
N TYR A 15 8.74 -3.45 -6.44
CA TYR A 15 7.33 -3.25 -6.78
C TYR A 15 6.54 -4.53 -7.12
N HIS A 16 7.14 -5.72 -7.02
CA HIS A 16 6.48 -6.96 -7.42
C HIS A 16 5.14 -7.18 -6.71
N TYR A 17 5.11 -7.08 -5.37
CA TYR A 17 3.85 -7.27 -4.64
C TYR A 17 2.93 -6.07 -4.81
N PHE A 18 3.48 -4.87 -5.03
CA PHE A 18 2.65 -3.72 -5.36
C PHE A 18 1.86 -3.95 -6.66
N GLN A 19 2.50 -4.47 -7.71
CA GLN A 19 1.82 -4.79 -8.98
C GLN A 19 0.73 -5.85 -8.79
N LEU A 20 1.02 -6.92 -8.04
CA LEU A 20 0.02 -7.95 -7.70
C LEU A 20 -1.16 -7.36 -6.90
N GLY A 21 -0.87 -6.40 -6.02
CA GLY A 21 -1.90 -5.66 -5.30
C GLY A 21 -2.78 -4.83 -6.22
N LEU A 22 -2.20 -4.15 -7.21
CA LEU A 22 -2.96 -3.41 -8.23
C LEU A 22 -3.85 -4.32 -9.08
N GLU A 23 -3.36 -5.49 -9.51
CA GLU A 23 -4.16 -6.48 -10.23
C GLU A 23 -5.34 -6.99 -9.37
N ALA A 24 -5.10 -7.25 -8.09
CA ALA A 24 -6.16 -7.62 -7.16
C ALA A 24 -7.20 -6.50 -6.99
N MET A 25 -6.77 -5.23 -6.91
CA MET A 25 -7.66 -4.07 -6.88
C MET A 25 -8.55 -3.99 -8.13
N GLN A 26 -8.01 -4.26 -9.31
CA GLN A 26 -8.79 -4.28 -10.57
C GLN A 26 -9.89 -5.34 -10.54
N ARG A 27 -9.62 -6.49 -9.90
CA ARG A 27 -10.60 -7.56 -9.67
C ARG A 27 -11.55 -7.30 -8.49
N ARG A 28 -11.40 -6.16 -7.79
CA ARG A 28 -12.09 -5.84 -6.53
C ARG A 28 -11.83 -6.85 -5.40
N ASP A 29 -10.75 -7.61 -5.50
CA ASP A 29 -10.28 -8.51 -4.45
C ASP A 29 -9.44 -7.70 -3.44
N TYR A 30 -10.15 -6.94 -2.60
CA TYR A 30 -9.52 -6.02 -1.66
C TYR A 30 -8.72 -6.74 -0.57
N ALA A 31 -9.09 -7.98 -0.22
CA ALA A 31 -8.37 -8.79 0.76
C ALA A 31 -7.01 -9.23 0.21
N GLN A 32 -6.98 -9.73 -1.03
CA GLN A 32 -5.74 -10.07 -1.70
C GLN A 32 -4.88 -8.82 -1.95
N ALA A 33 -5.49 -7.70 -2.35
CA ALA A 33 -4.78 -6.44 -2.55
C ALA A 33 -4.09 -5.97 -1.27
N LYS A 34 -4.80 -5.98 -0.13
CA LYS A 34 -4.26 -5.64 1.18
C LYS A 34 -3.02 -6.47 1.50
N ALA A 35 -3.13 -7.80 1.38
CA ALA A 35 -2.03 -8.71 1.68
C ALA A 35 -0.79 -8.47 0.80
N MET A 36 -0.97 -8.10 -0.46
CA MET A 36 0.14 -7.80 -1.36
C MET A 36 0.79 -6.44 -1.06
N PHE A 37 0.00 -5.42 -0.74
CA PHE A 37 0.54 -4.12 -0.34
C PHE A 37 1.30 -4.19 0.99
N GLU A 38 0.79 -4.92 1.99
CA GLU A 38 1.50 -5.15 3.26
C GLU A 38 2.86 -5.83 3.02
N LYS A 39 2.90 -6.86 2.16
CA LYS A 39 4.16 -7.51 1.77
C LYS A 39 5.15 -6.57 1.09
N GLU A 40 4.69 -5.63 0.25
CA GLU A 40 5.61 -4.68 -0.38
C GLU A 40 6.14 -3.66 0.64
N ILE A 41 5.29 -3.17 1.54
CA ILE A 41 5.68 -2.22 2.59
C ILE A 41 6.74 -2.85 3.51
N ASP A 42 6.56 -4.11 3.91
CA ASP A 42 7.52 -4.85 4.74
C ASP A 42 8.90 -4.99 4.07
N ARG A 43 8.94 -4.98 2.73
CA ARG A 43 10.19 -5.03 1.95
C ARG A 43 10.83 -3.66 1.77
N ALA A 44 10.03 -2.63 1.53
CA ALA A 44 10.50 -1.28 1.25
C ALA A 44 9.45 -0.22 1.64
N ALA A 45 9.55 0.32 2.85
CA ALA A 45 8.58 1.24 3.42
C ALA A 45 8.63 2.70 2.89
N TYR A 46 9.35 2.99 1.80
CA TYR A 46 9.72 4.37 1.44
C TYR A 46 8.81 5.05 0.39
N HIS A 47 7.90 4.33 -0.25
CA HIS A 47 7.04 4.89 -1.30
C HIS A 47 5.63 5.20 -0.76
N HIS A 48 5.23 6.46 -0.84
CA HIS A 48 3.90 6.90 -0.38
C HIS A 48 2.76 6.21 -1.13
N GLU A 49 3.01 5.79 -2.38
CA GLU A 49 2.06 5.05 -3.20
C GLU A 49 1.69 3.68 -2.59
N PHE A 50 2.58 3.06 -1.81
CA PHE A 50 2.30 1.77 -1.16
C PHE A 50 1.27 1.94 -0.05
N HIS A 51 1.49 2.95 0.80
CA HIS A 51 0.52 3.33 1.83
C HIS A 51 -0.80 3.79 1.21
N PHE A 52 -0.76 4.49 0.07
CA PHE A 52 -1.99 4.86 -0.64
C PHE A 52 -2.74 3.64 -1.19
N GLY A 53 -2.06 2.68 -1.81
CA GLY A 53 -2.66 1.42 -2.27
C GLY A 53 -3.29 0.65 -1.13
N LEU A 54 -2.58 0.53 0.01
CA LEU A 54 -3.09 -0.13 1.21
C LEU A 54 -4.31 0.62 1.80
N ALA A 55 -4.33 1.95 1.75
CA ALA A 55 -5.49 2.73 2.16
C ALA A 55 -6.72 2.43 1.30
N LEU A 56 -6.55 2.33 -0.02
CA LEU A 56 -7.64 1.99 -0.94
C LEU A 56 -8.18 0.57 -0.71
N ALA A 57 -7.29 -0.40 -0.48
CA ALA A 57 -7.68 -1.77 -0.18
C ALA A 57 -8.48 -1.85 1.13
N ASN A 58 -8.03 -1.20 2.20
CA ASN A 58 -8.77 -1.17 3.47
C ASN A 58 -10.11 -0.44 3.35
N TYR A 59 -10.18 0.63 2.55
CA TYR A 59 -11.46 1.29 2.27
C TYR A 59 -12.44 0.36 1.52
N GLY A 60 -11.96 -0.39 0.52
CA GLY A 60 -12.76 -1.39 -0.19
C GLY A 60 -13.28 -2.52 0.70
N LEU A 61 -12.55 -2.85 1.77
CA LEU A 61 -12.96 -3.79 2.82
C LEU A 61 -13.91 -3.19 3.87
N GLY A 62 -14.19 -1.88 3.81
CA GLY A 62 -14.96 -1.17 4.83
C GLY A 62 -14.18 -0.83 6.11
N ASP A 63 -12.87 -1.13 6.18
CA ASP A 63 -12.02 -0.70 7.29
C ASP A 63 -11.57 0.75 7.09
N VAL A 64 -12.53 1.67 7.26
CA VAL A 64 -12.31 3.12 7.11
C VAL A 64 -11.25 3.63 8.10
N ARG A 65 -11.09 2.99 9.26
CA ARG A 65 -10.11 3.40 10.27
C ARG A 65 -8.69 3.13 9.80
N GLU A 66 -8.44 1.95 9.25
CA GLU A 66 -7.14 1.63 8.68
C GLU A 66 -6.87 2.45 7.42
N ALA A 67 -7.88 2.67 6.58
CA ALA A 67 -7.75 3.53 5.40
C ALA A 67 -7.29 4.96 5.77
N GLN A 68 -7.85 5.55 6.82
CA GLN A 68 -7.42 6.87 7.34
C GLN A 68 -5.97 6.85 7.82
N ARG A 69 -5.57 5.82 8.58
CA ARG A 69 -4.19 5.68 9.07
C ARG A 69 -3.20 5.63 7.92
N GLN A 70 -3.47 4.79 6.92
CA GLN A 70 -2.57 4.59 5.78
C GLN A 70 -2.50 5.82 4.87
N LEU A 71 -3.60 6.56 4.68
CA LEU A 71 -3.54 7.86 3.99
C LEU A 71 -2.70 8.89 4.74
N GLY A 72 -2.75 8.89 6.07
CA GLY A 72 -1.86 9.72 6.90
C GLY A 72 -0.38 9.36 6.72
N LEU A 73 -0.06 8.07 6.59
CA LEU A 73 1.31 7.61 6.30
C LEU A 73 1.74 8.00 4.88
N ALA A 74 0.87 7.83 3.87
CA ALA A 74 1.14 8.27 2.51
C ALA A 74 1.45 9.78 2.46
N MET A 75 0.66 10.59 3.15
CA MET A 75 0.91 12.04 3.27
C MET A 75 2.27 12.34 3.91
N LYS A 76 2.65 11.66 4.99
CA LYS A 76 3.95 11.87 5.66
C LYS A 76 5.14 11.43 4.81
N ALA A 77 4.98 10.37 4.03
CA ALA A 77 6.03 9.84 3.14
C ALA A 77 6.15 10.63 1.81
N SER A 78 5.18 11.51 1.50
CA SER A 78 5.20 12.31 0.26
C SER A 78 6.27 13.39 0.31
N THR A 79 7.14 13.42 -0.69
CA THR A 79 8.24 14.40 -0.76
C THR A 79 7.79 15.71 -1.40
N ARG A 80 6.74 15.70 -2.23
CA ARG A 80 6.20 16.89 -2.90
C ARG A 80 4.99 17.48 -2.19
N ASP A 81 4.90 18.81 -2.16
CA ASP A 81 3.76 19.53 -1.56
C ASP A 81 2.42 19.18 -2.23
N ALA A 82 2.41 19.04 -3.55
CA ALA A 82 1.20 18.68 -4.30
C ALA A 82 0.63 17.31 -3.87
N GLU A 83 1.50 16.32 -3.63
CA GLU A 83 1.11 14.99 -3.17
C GLU A 83 0.61 15.03 -1.72
N ARG A 84 1.29 15.80 -0.86
CA ARG A 84 0.82 16.04 0.53
C ARG A 84 -0.58 16.63 0.55
N GLN A 85 -0.84 17.67 -0.25
CA GLN A 85 -2.15 18.32 -0.33
C GLN A 85 -3.22 17.38 -0.89
N LEU A 86 -2.88 16.58 -1.91
CA LEU A 86 -3.79 15.57 -2.46
C LEU A 86 -4.22 14.56 -1.40
N TYR A 87 -3.28 14.02 -0.62
CA TYR A 87 -3.61 13.08 0.44
C TYR A 87 -4.35 13.72 1.60
N ALA A 88 -4.03 14.97 1.95
CA ALA A 88 -4.78 15.72 2.96
C ALA A 88 -6.27 15.85 2.59
N GLY A 89 -6.58 16.23 1.35
CA GLY A 89 -7.97 16.32 0.88
C GLY A 89 -8.72 14.98 0.93
N LYS A 90 -8.05 13.88 0.56
CA LYS A 90 -8.63 12.52 0.65
C LYS A 90 -8.90 12.12 2.10
N LEU A 91 -7.96 12.43 3.00
CA LEU A 91 -8.07 12.12 4.42
C LEU A 91 -9.22 12.88 5.08
N GLU A 92 -9.37 14.17 4.79
CA GLU A 92 -10.49 14.98 5.31
C GLU A 92 -11.84 14.43 4.86
N ARG A 93 -11.98 14.02 3.59
CA ARG A 93 -13.21 13.38 3.09
C ARG A 93 -13.51 12.08 3.84
N LEU A 94 -12.51 11.24 4.09
CA LEU A 94 -12.72 10.00 4.85
C LEU A 94 -13.06 10.25 6.32
N LYS A 95 -12.53 11.30 6.94
CA LYS A 95 -12.90 11.68 8.31
C LYS A 95 -14.36 12.12 8.39
N ALA A 96 -14.82 12.92 7.43
CA ALA A 96 -16.21 13.35 7.37
C ALA A 96 -17.19 12.17 7.23
N LEU A 97 -16.84 11.14 6.45
CA LEU A 97 -17.67 9.93 6.29
C LEU A 97 -17.81 9.08 7.56
N ARG A 98 -16.87 9.17 8.50
CA ARG A 98 -16.92 8.42 9.78
C ARG A 98 -17.75 9.12 10.85
N LEU A 99 -18.04 10.40 10.68
CA LEU A 99 -18.81 11.22 11.62
C LEU A 99 -20.33 11.18 11.35
N GLN A 100 -20.76 10.42 10.34
CA GLN A 100 -22.15 10.11 10.02
C GLN A 100 -22.50 8.72 10.54
#